data_AF-A0A438BG07-F1
#
_entry.id   AF-A0A438BG07-F1
#
_cell.length_a   1.000
_cell.length_b   1.000
_cell.length_c   1.000
_cell.angle_alpha   90.00
_cell.angle_beta   90.00
_cell.angle_gamma   90.00
#
_symmetry.space_group_name_H-M   'P 1'
#
loop_
_entity.id
_entity.type
_entity.pdbx_description
1 polymer ?
#
loop_
_entity_poly.entity_id
_entity_poly.type
_entity_poly.pdbx_seq_one_letter_code
_entity_poly.pdbx_strand_id
1 'polypeptide(L)'
;MAGAVAIGPVLLAAPSGAQSAGSSGSGVLVTGAAFEQLCTPTDPAFEELSGLSIAGDKTYGIGDSGTDESVTVTDGDCAVTGALPVPVDPYDIEDMGVGPDGRLWLADTGDNNRVRPTIALIDVDPASGDGQVHRLTYPDGPHDAEALLIQRDGVPLIVTKEVLVAGGIYRPAGGATVDGLASPGPTALERVGEVRLGPTTTPGGPVPVGGSTLVTGGAVSADGTVAALRTYTDVYLYSAPDGDLVGAMTSTTPVRVALPNQPQGEAIAFTPDGDLLAGSEAAGGKLPPIQILRGATELARSEGQSTGSVTLSASVQQSPGESPGATPSRWTVPVLALGGTAAGLATFWSVRRRSQSKGH
;
A
#
# COMPACT_ATOMS: atom_id res chain seq x y z
N MET A 1 -48.88 -45.80 -33.19
CA MET A 1 -48.96 -44.80 -32.11
C MET A 1 -47.65 -44.84 -31.36
N ALA A 2 -46.78 -43.86 -31.59
CA ALA A 2 -45.52 -43.68 -30.87
C ALA A 2 -45.51 -42.24 -30.34
N GLY A 3 -45.65 -42.09 -29.03
CA GLY A 3 -45.63 -40.79 -28.36
C GLY A 3 -44.22 -40.53 -27.83
N ALA A 4 -43.58 -39.48 -28.33
CA ALA A 4 -42.33 -38.96 -27.79
C ALA A 4 -42.65 -38.06 -26.58
N VAL A 5 -42.04 -38.36 -25.43
CA VAL A 5 -42.07 -37.48 -24.25
C VAL A 5 -40.84 -36.59 -24.30
N ALA A 6 -41.05 -35.28 -24.42
CA ALA A 6 -40.01 -34.26 -24.34
C ALA A 6 -39.75 -33.92 -22.86
N ILE A 7 -38.50 -34.05 -22.41
CA ILE A 7 -38.04 -33.56 -21.10
C ILE A 7 -37.38 -32.21 -21.36
N GLY A 8 -38.02 -31.13 -20.91
CA GLY A 8 -37.45 -29.77 -20.96
C GLY A 8 -36.46 -29.52 -19.82
N PRO A 9 -35.46 -28.65 -20.00
CA PRO A 9 -34.51 -28.33 -18.94
C PRO A 9 -35.16 -27.44 -17.87
N VAL A 10 -35.05 -27.83 -16.60
CA VAL A 10 -35.38 -27.00 -15.46
C VAL A 10 -34.20 -26.06 -15.20
N LEU A 11 -34.39 -24.77 -15.49
CA LEU A 11 -33.47 -23.71 -15.09
C LEU A 11 -33.67 -23.43 -13.60
N LEU A 12 -32.74 -23.90 -12.77
CA LEU A 12 -32.62 -23.48 -11.38
C LEU A 12 -32.04 -22.05 -11.36
N ALA A 13 -32.87 -21.08 -10.99
CA ALA A 13 -32.43 -19.73 -10.70
C ALA A 13 -31.58 -19.74 -9.42
N ALA A 14 -30.28 -19.45 -9.55
CA ALA A 14 -29.43 -19.14 -8.40
C ALA A 14 -29.81 -17.77 -7.84
N PRO A 15 -29.87 -17.59 -6.51
CA PRO A 15 -30.11 -16.27 -5.94
C PRO A 15 -28.93 -15.37 -6.26
N SER A 16 -29.22 -14.21 -6.86
CA SER A 16 -28.27 -13.13 -7.05
C SER A 16 -27.81 -12.62 -5.69
N GLY A 17 -26.62 -13.04 -5.25
CA GLY A 17 -25.94 -12.38 -4.13
C GLY A 17 -25.68 -10.93 -4.52
N ALA A 18 -26.13 -10.01 -3.67
CA ALA A 18 -25.79 -8.60 -3.79
C ALA A 18 -24.27 -8.46 -3.69
N GLN A 19 -23.62 -8.16 -4.82
CA GLN A 19 -22.25 -7.67 -4.81
C GLN A 19 -22.33 -6.27 -4.21
N SER A 20 -21.83 -6.10 -2.99
CA SER A 20 -21.51 -4.78 -2.46
C SER A 20 -20.62 -4.09 -3.48
N ALA A 21 -21.06 -2.94 -4.00
CA ALA A 21 -20.23 -2.10 -4.85
C ALA A 21 -19.02 -1.67 -4.01
N GLY A 22 -17.90 -2.39 -4.16
CA GLY A 22 -16.65 -2.01 -3.51
C GLY A 22 -16.27 -0.59 -3.94
N SER A 23 -15.81 0.20 -2.96
CA SER A 23 -15.23 1.53 -3.17
C SER A 23 -14.12 1.45 -4.22
N SER A 24 -14.51 1.63 -5.48
CA SER A 24 -13.62 1.65 -6.64
C SER A 24 -13.58 3.10 -7.06
N GLY A 25 -12.56 3.83 -6.64
CA GLY A 25 -12.50 5.25 -6.92
C GLY A 25 -11.14 5.83 -6.63
N SER A 26 -10.76 6.84 -7.40
CA SER A 26 -9.53 7.58 -7.19
C SER A 26 -9.58 8.52 -5.97
N GLY A 27 -10.44 8.24 -4.97
CA GLY A 27 -10.68 9.10 -3.80
C GLY A 27 -11.26 10.48 -4.14
N VAL A 28 -11.49 11.29 -3.10
CA VAL A 28 -11.88 12.70 -3.23
C VAL A 28 -10.62 13.56 -3.19
N LEU A 29 -10.26 14.15 -4.32
CA LEU A 29 -9.09 15.04 -4.40
C LEU A 29 -9.33 16.34 -3.66
N VAL A 30 -8.42 16.66 -2.73
CA VAL A 30 -8.39 17.96 -2.06
C VAL A 30 -7.32 18.83 -2.71
N THR A 31 -7.75 19.83 -3.49
CA THR A 31 -6.85 20.71 -4.24
C THR A 31 -6.18 21.79 -3.38
N GLY A 32 -6.70 22.05 -2.18
CA GLY A 32 -6.11 23.00 -1.22
C GLY A 32 -5.05 22.39 -0.29
N ALA A 33 -4.92 21.07 -0.27
CA ALA A 33 -3.92 20.35 0.50
C ALA A 33 -2.72 20.06 -0.41
N ALA A 34 -1.51 20.34 0.08
CA ALA A 34 -0.28 20.11 -0.65
C ALA A 34 0.83 19.66 0.28
N PHE A 35 1.71 18.82 -0.25
CA PHE A 35 2.97 18.51 0.38
C PHE A 35 3.96 19.66 0.19
N GLU A 36 4.74 19.93 1.22
CA GLU A 36 5.88 20.84 1.17
C GLU A 36 7.17 20.11 1.53
N GLN A 37 8.29 20.61 1.04
CA GLN A 37 9.59 20.06 1.40
C GLN A 37 9.88 20.33 2.88
N LEU A 38 10.11 19.26 3.64
CA LEU A 38 10.57 19.34 5.03
C LEU A 38 12.09 19.53 5.07
N CYS A 39 12.82 18.56 4.53
CA CYS A 39 14.28 18.54 4.49
C CYS A 39 14.77 17.69 3.31
N THR A 40 16.07 17.76 3.01
CA THR A 40 16.70 16.91 1.99
C THR A 40 17.81 16.10 2.66
N PRO A 41 17.66 14.76 2.75
CA PRO A 41 18.73 13.90 3.26
C PRO A 41 19.99 14.05 2.42
N THR A 42 21.15 13.90 3.06
CA THR A 42 22.46 13.89 2.39
C THR A 42 23.18 12.56 2.49
N ASP A 43 22.67 11.64 3.30
CA ASP A 43 23.28 10.35 3.53
C ASP A 43 22.86 9.34 2.45
N PRO A 44 23.80 8.61 1.83
CA PRO A 44 23.50 7.58 0.82
C PRO A 44 22.57 6.45 1.31
N ALA A 45 22.40 6.26 2.61
CA ALA A 45 21.44 5.28 3.13
C ALA A 45 19.98 5.59 2.74
N PHE A 46 19.71 6.80 2.25
CA PHE A 46 18.41 7.20 1.70
C PHE A 46 18.29 7.04 0.17
N GLU A 47 19.31 6.48 -0.50
CA GLU A 47 19.26 6.26 -1.96
C GLU A 47 18.09 5.38 -2.36
N GLU A 48 17.82 4.35 -1.56
CA GLU A 48 16.80 3.32 -1.81
C GLU A 48 15.67 3.40 -0.74
N LEU A 49 15.37 4.59 -0.19
CA LEU A 49 14.38 4.72 0.89
C LEU A 49 12.99 4.20 0.48
N SER A 50 12.57 3.11 1.13
CA SER A 50 11.26 2.48 0.91
C SER A 50 10.38 2.46 2.16
N GLY A 51 10.92 2.15 3.34
CA GLY A 51 10.19 2.22 4.61
C GLY A 51 10.52 3.46 5.45
N LEU A 52 9.52 4.02 6.13
CA LEU A 52 9.68 5.15 7.06
C LEU A 52 8.79 4.99 8.30
N SER A 53 9.30 5.36 9.47
CA SER A 53 8.52 5.38 10.71
C SER A 53 9.00 6.47 11.67
N ILE A 54 8.13 6.92 12.57
CA ILE A 54 8.46 7.92 13.58
C ILE A 54 8.11 7.36 14.96
N ALA A 55 9.09 7.35 15.86
CA ALA A 55 8.90 6.99 17.25
C ALA A 55 9.60 8.02 18.15
N GLY A 56 8.82 8.71 18.99
CA GLY A 56 9.31 9.85 19.75
C GLY A 56 9.68 11.03 18.84
N ASP A 57 10.90 11.55 19.00
CA ASP A 57 11.48 12.64 18.20
C ASP A 57 12.40 12.14 17.07
N LYS A 58 12.45 10.82 16.86
CA LYS A 58 13.31 10.18 15.87
C LYS A 58 12.51 9.70 14.67
N THR A 59 13.11 9.90 13.49
CA THR A 59 12.65 9.30 12.25
C THR A 59 13.56 8.13 11.89
N TYR A 60 12.95 7.03 11.46
CA TYR A 60 13.62 5.79 11.09
C TYR A 60 13.35 5.52 9.62
N GLY A 61 14.40 5.21 8.86
CA GLY A 61 14.30 4.87 7.44
C GLY A 61 15.04 3.57 7.12
N ILE A 62 14.50 2.80 6.19
CA ILE A 62 15.09 1.55 5.69
C ILE A 62 14.93 1.51 4.17
N GLY A 63 15.91 0.93 3.47
CA GLY A 63 15.83 0.72 2.02
C GLY A 63 15.25 -0.64 1.62
N ASP A 64 15.05 -0.81 0.32
CA ASP A 64 14.46 -2.00 -0.35
C ASP A 64 15.47 -2.81 -1.19
N SER A 65 16.78 -2.66 -0.95
CA SER A 65 17.80 -3.30 -1.80
C SER A 65 17.90 -4.82 -1.60
N GLY A 66 17.20 -5.36 -0.59
CA GLY A 66 17.36 -6.73 -0.09
C GLY A 66 18.73 -6.99 0.56
N THR A 67 19.52 -5.94 0.77
CA THR A 67 20.85 -6.00 1.41
C THR A 67 21.02 -4.95 2.51
N ASP A 68 19.91 -4.38 2.98
CA ASP A 68 19.88 -3.34 3.98
C ASP A 68 20.24 -3.92 5.35
N GLU A 69 21.47 -3.64 5.80
CA GLU A 69 22.00 -4.14 7.07
C GLU A 69 21.59 -3.27 8.27
N SER A 70 20.99 -2.10 8.04
CA SER A 70 20.65 -1.16 9.11
C SER A 70 19.46 -0.25 8.82
N VAL A 71 18.63 -0.03 9.84
CA VAL A 71 17.66 1.07 9.91
C VAL A 71 18.40 2.37 10.24
N THR A 72 18.32 3.35 9.36
CA THR A 72 18.92 4.68 9.57
C THR A 72 18.06 5.52 10.51
N VAL A 73 18.68 6.24 11.45
CA VAL A 73 18.00 7.10 12.41
C VAL A 73 18.34 8.55 12.13
N THR A 74 17.33 9.40 11.91
CA THR A 74 17.49 10.84 11.70
C THR A 74 16.74 11.67 12.72
N ASP A 75 17.17 12.93 12.86
CA ASP A 75 16.39 13.97 13.51
C ASP A 75 15.33 14.57 12.55
N GLY A 76 14.62 15.61 13.01
CA GLY A 76 13.59 16.31 12.24
C GLY A 76 14.11 17.11 11.03
N ASP A 77 15.43 17.30 10.90
CA ASP A 77 16.08 18.01 9.80
C ASP A 77 16.70 17.04 8.77
N CYS A 78 16.33 15.75 8.83
CA CYS A 78 16.89 14.66 8.01
C CYS A 78 18.39 14.39 8.28
N ALA A 79 18.97 14.89 9.38
CA ALA A 79 20.36 14.61 9.69
C ALA A 79 20.49 13.25 10.36
N VAL A 80 21.42 12.41 9.89
CA VAL A 80 21.67 11.10 10.47
C VAL A 80 22.27 11.23 11.86
N THR A 81 21.59 10.64 12.85
CA THR A 81 21.99 10.63 14.27
C THR A 81 22.39 9.26 14.76
N GLY A 82 22.14 8.20 13.97
CA GLY A 82 22.53 6.84 14.30
C GLY A 82 22.04 5.83 13.27
N ALA A 83 22.31 4.55 13.54
CA ALA A 83 21.82 3.42 12.78
C ALA A 83 21.57 2.24 13.74
N LEU A 84 20.50 1.49 13.51
CA LEU A 84 20.19 0.26 14.23
C LEU A 84 20.43 -0.92 13.28
N PRO A 85 21.08 -2.01 13.72
CA PRO A 85 21.24 -3.18 12.87
C PRO A 85 19.88 -3.80 12.55
N VAL A 86 19.72 -4.34 11.35
CA VAL A 86 18.62 -5.28 11.09
C VAL A 86 18.96 -6.60 11.80
N PRO A 87 18.12 -7.13 12.70
CA PRO A 87 18.47 -8.27 13.57
C PRO A 87 18.72 -9.60 12.84
N VAL A 88 18.32 -9.68 11.57
CA VAL A 88 18.45 -10.85 10.70
C VAL A 88 18.89 -10.41 9.31
N ASP A 89 19.31 -11.35 8.46
CA ASP A 89 19.54 -11.11 7.03
C ASP A 89 18.17 -11.13 6.31
N PRO A 90 17.60 -9.97 5.91
CA PRO A 90 16.29 -9.92 5.28
C PRO A 90 16.39 -10.27 3.79
N TYR A 91 15.26 -10.59 3.16
CA TYR A 91 15.23 -10.79 1.71
C TYR A 91 14.91 -9.51 0.95
N ASP A 92 13.86 -8.79 1.36
CA ASP A 92 13.29 -7.66 0.60
C ASP A 92 12.36 -6.84 1.52
N ILE A 93 12.91 -5.84 2.23
CA ILE A 93 12.14 -4.99 3.14
C ILE A 93 11.47 -3.86 2.34
N GLU A 94 10.15 -3.79 2.40
CA GLU A 94 9.35 -2.87 1.56
C GLU A 94 8.70 -1.74 2.37
N ASP A 95 8.54 -1.92 3.68
CA ASP A 95 7.90 -0.91 4.53
C ASP A 95 8.27 -1.11 6.00
N MET A 96 7.90 -0.18 6.87
CA MET A 96 8.01 -0.33 8.31
C MET A 96 6.92 0.40 9.08
N GLY A 97 6.56 -0.14 10.25
CA GLY A 97 5.61 0.48 11.18
C GLY A 97 6.11 0.49 12.62
N VAL A 98 5.32 1.09 13.51
CA VAL A 98 5.58 1.12 14.96
C VAL A 98 4.49 0.32 15.68
N GLY A 99 4.91 -0.62 16.53
CA GLY A 99 4.03 -1.40 17.37
C GLY A 99 3.49 -0.62 18.57
N PRO A 100 2.42 -1.09 19.24
CA PRO A 100 1.88 -0.43 20.43
C PRO A 100 2.87 -0.30 21.60
N ASP A 101 3.91 -1.14 21.62
CA ASP A 101 5.00 -1.14 22.61
C ASP A 101 6.17 -0.22 22.21
N GLY A 102 6.09 0.44 21.04
CA GLY A 102 7.13 1.32 20.50
C GLY A 102 8.23 0.61 19.74
N ARG A 103 8.17 -0.72 19.56
CA ARG A 103 9.10 -1.44 18.67
C ARG A 103 8.86 -1.05 17.22
N LEU A 104 9.92 -1.02 16.43
CA LEU A 104 9.82 -0.94 14.98
C LEU A 104 9.50 -2.32 14.44
N TRP A 105 8.74 -2.38 13.35
CA TRP A 105 8.40 -3.62 12.66
C TRP A 105 8.69 -3.43 11.18
N LEU A 106 9.71 -4.12 10.67
CA LEU A 106 10.12 -4.10 9.27
C LEU A 106 9.35 -5.15 8.48
N ALA A 107 8.84 -4.79 7.32
CA ALA A 107 8.08 -5.66 6.44
C ALA A 107 8.99 -6.27 5.36
N ASP A 108 9.58 -7.43 5.66
CA ASP A 108 10.29 -8.24 4.65
C ASP A 108 9.26 -9.02 3.81
N THR A 109 8.62 -8.28 2.90
CA THR A 109 7.39 -8.67 2.19
C THR A 109 7.49 -8.60 0.66
N GLY A 110 8.61 -8.10 0.11
CA GLY A 110 8.83 -8.03 -1.33
C GLY A 110 8.92 -9.40 -1.98
N ASP A 111 8.15 -9.62 -3.04
CA ASP A 111 8.13 -10.87 -3.80
C ASP A 111 7.56 -10.66 -5.21
N ASN A 112 8.15 -9.77 -6.01
CA ASN A 112 7.60 -9.45 -7.34
C ASN A 112 7.43 -10.71 -8.24
N ASN A 113 8.23 -11.76 -8.01
CA ASN A 113 8.15 -13.03 -8.75
C ASN A 113 7.14 -14.04 -8.18
N ARG A 114 6.57 -13.77 -6.99
CA ARG A 114 5.61 -14.62 -6.27
C ARG A 114 6.12 -16.03 -6.04
N VAL A 115 7.35 -16.14 -5.54
CA VAL A 115 8.02 -17.42 -5.32
C VAL A 115 8.31 -17.71 -3.84
N ARG A 116 8.18 -16.72 -2.96
CA ARG A 116 8.51 -16.86 -1.54
C ARG A 116 7.37 -17.61 -0.83
N PRO A 117 7.64 -18.78 -0.20
CA PRO A 117 6.62 -19.50 0.53
C PRO A 117 6.20 -18.79 1.82
N THR A 118 7.02 -17.86 2.32
CA THR A 118 6.75 -17.04 3.50
C THR A 118 7.25 -15.61 3.28
N ILE A 119 6.53 -14.65 3.81
CA ILE A 119 7.03 -13.30 4.11
C ILE A 119 7.45 -13.21 5.59
N ALA A 120 8.00 -12.09 6.03
CA ALA A 120 8.31 -11.87 7.44
C ALA A 120 8.00 -10.45 7.91
N LEU A 121 7.63 -10.34 9.19
CA LEU A 121 7.75 -9.11 9.94
C LEU A 121 8.93 -9.26 10.91
N ILE A 122 9.80 -8.26 10.98
CA ILE A 122 11.00 -8.27 11.82
C ILE A 122 10.84 -7.17 12.86
N ASP A 123 10.74 -7.53 14.14
CA ASP A 123 10.67 -6.54 15.20
C ASP A 123 12.07 -6.00 15.52
N VAL A 124 12.19 -4.73 15.91
CA VAL A 124 13.45 -4.10 16.31
C VAL A 124 13.20 -3.21 17.52
N ASP A 125 13.98 -3.44 18.57
CA ASP A 125 14.02 -2.57 19.74
C ASP A 125 14.77 -1.28 19.36
N PRO A 126 14.12 -0.10 19.37
CA PRO A 126 14.81 1.13 19.03
C PRO A 126 15.91 1.53 20.04
N ALA A 127 15.90 0.96 21.25
CA ALA A 127 16.89 1.26 22.29
C ALA A 127 18.12 0.33 22.21
N SER A 128 17.94 -0.96 21.94
CA SER A 128 19.05 -1.92 21.89
C SER A 128 19.46 -2.35 20.48
N GLY A 129 18.57 -2.24 19.49
CA GLY A 129 18.73 -2.82 18.16
C GLY A 129 18.45 -4.33 18.11
N ASP A 130 18.08 -4.96 19.23
CA ASP A 130 17.74 -6.38 19.28
C ASP A 130 16.36 -6.63 18.68
N GLY A 131 16.15 -7.81 18.11
CA GLY A 131 14.86 -8.17 17.55
C GLY A 131 14.79 -9.58 17.01
N GLN A 132 13.64 -9.96 16.49
CA GLN A 132 13.34 -11.30 15.99
C GLN A 132 12.62 -11.25 14.65
N VAL A 133 12.61 -12.40 13.97
CA VAL A 133 11.88 -12.59 12.73
C VAL A 133 10.60 -13.36 13.00
N HIS A 134 9.50 -12.92 12.42
CA HIS A 134 8.19 -13.55 12.50
C HIS A 134 7.70 -13.87 11.09
N ARG A 135 7.83 -15.13 10.66
CA ARG A 135 7.39 -15.55 9.32
C ARG A 135 5.87 -15.63 9.24
N LEU A 136 5.31 -15.27 8.10
CA LEU A 136 3.88 -15.39 7.82
C LEU A 136 3.64 -16.07 6.46
N THR A 137 2.50 -16.76 6.34
CA THR A 137 2.08 -17.45 5.11
C THR A 137 0.71 -16.97 4.66
N TYR A 138 0.62 -16.53 3.41
CA TYR A 138 -0.65 -16.24 2.75
C TYR A 138 -1.52 -17.49 2.56
N PRO A 139 -2.85 -17.38 2.65
CA PRO A 139 -3.76 -18.51 2.48
C PRO A 139 -3.97 -18.92 1.00
N ASP A 140 -3.60 -18.06 0.06
CA ASP A 140 -3.92 -18.12 -1.37
C ASP A 140 -2.68 -18.12 -2.30
N GLY A 141 -1.50 -18.28 -1.72
CA GLY A 141 -0.22 -18.34 -2.43
C GLY A 141 0.63 -17.09 -2.22
N PRO A 142 1.85 -17.04 -2.78
CA PRO A 142 2.74 -15.89 -2.56
C PRO A 142 2.21 -14.60 -3.19
N HIS A 143 2.40 -13.49 -2.46
CA HIS A 143 2.08 -12.13 -2.91
C HIS A 143 3.24 -11.19 -2.62
N ASP A 144 3.39 -10.24 -3.54
CA ASP A 144 4.20 -9.03 -3.39
C ASP A 144 3.41 -8.01 -2.55
N ALA A 145 3.96 -7.54 -1.44
CA ALA A 145 3.29 -6.59 -0.57
C ALA A 145 4.24 -5.51 -0.08
N GLU A 146 3.76 -4.28 -0.09
CA GLU A 146 4.60 -3.10 0.08
C GLU A 146 3.96 -2.05 0.97
N ALA A 147 3.06 -2.49 1.84
CA ALA A 147 2.46 -1.62 2.84
C ALA A 147 2.16 -2.40 4.11
N LEU A 148 2.67 -1.88 5.23
CA LEU A 148 2.41 -2.37 6.58
C LEU A 148 1.64 -1.31 7.38
N LEU A 149 0.51 -1.72 7.94
CA LEU A 149 -0.27 -0.87 8.86
C LEU A 149 -0.43 -1.62 10.18
N ILE A 150 0.18 -1.12 11.24
CA ILE A 150 -0.02 -1.68 12.59
C ILE A 150 -1.16 -0.94 13.26
N GLN A 151 -2.26 -1.65 13.50
CA GLN A 151 -3.40 -1.09 14.20
C GLN A 151 -3.07 -0.81 15.66
N ARG A 152 -3.84 0.08 16.28
CA ARG A 152 -3.66 0.47 17.69
C ARG A 152 -3.79 -0.70 18.67
N ASP A 153 -4.55 -1.72 18.32
CA ASP A 153 -4.66 -2.96 19.09
C ASP A 153 -3.47 -3.91 18.88
N GLY A 154 -2.53 -3.55 18.00
CA GLY A 154 -1.35 -4.32 17.66
C GLY A 154 -1.55 -5.33 16.54
N VAL A 155 -2.72 -5.40 15.90
CA VAL A 155 -2.90 -6.31 14.75
C VAL A 155 -2.28 -5.70 13.49
N PRO A 156 -1.29 -6.36 12.85
CA PRO A 156 -0.71 -5.87 11.61
C PRO A 156 -1.63 -6.18 10.42
N LEU A 157 -1.77 -5.21 9.52
CA LEU A 157 -2.39 -5.34 8.21
C LEU A 157 -1.31 -5.21 7.14
N ILE A 158 -1.31 -6.15 6.20
CA ILE A 158 -0.38 -6.19 5.07
C ILE A 158 -1.19 -5.98 3.80
N VAL A 159 -0.80 -5.01 2.96
CA VAL A 159 -1.53 -4.68 1.73
C VAL A 159 -0.66 -4.99 0.51
N THR A 160 -1.20 -5.79 -0.41
CA THR A 160 -0.45 -6.29 -1.57
C THR A 160 -0.36 -5.27 -2.71
N LYS A 161 0.75 -5.29 -3.45
CA LYS A 161 0.98 -4.49 -4.65
C LYS A 161 0.52 -5.26 -5.88
N GLU A 162 -0.65 -4.89 -6.39
CA GLU A 162 -1.33 -5.63 -7.45
C GLU A 162 -1.53 -4.77 -8.70
N VAL A 163 -0.95 -5.20 -9.83
CA VAL A 163 -0.97 -4.43 -11.09
C VAL A 163 -2.32 -4.50 -11.80
N LEU A 164 -2.98 -5.66 -11.76
CA LEU A 164 -4.18 -5.94 -12.56
C LEU A 164 -5.45 -6.16 -11.72
N VAL A 165 -5.28 -6.29 -10.41
CA VAL A 165 -6.37 -6.61 -9.47
C VAL A 165 -6.31 -5.69 -8.26
N ALA A 166 -7.33 -5.75 -7.40
CA ALA A 166 -7.31 -5.04 -6.13
C ALA A 166 -6.17 -5.54 -5.24
N GLY A 167 -5.51 -4.64 -4.52
CA GLY A 167 -4.59 -5.01 -3.44
C GLY A 167 -5.37 -5.76 -2.37
N GLY A 168 -4.94 -6.97 -2.02
CA GLY A 168 -5.52 -7.72 -0.92
C GLY A 168 -5.05 -7.15 0.42
N ILE A 169 -5.95 -7.13 1.41
CA ILE A 169 -5.64 -6.77 2.79
C ILE A 169 -5.60 -8.06 3.59
N TYR A 170 -4.45 -8.34 4.20
CA TYR A 170 -4.21 -9.55 4.98
C TYR A 170 -3.86 -9.19 6.42
N ARG A 171 -4.19 -10.09 7.35
CA ARG A 171 -3.76 -10.01 8.75
C ARG A 171 -3.48 -11.42 9.30
N PRO A 172 -2.77 -11.56 10.43
CA PRO A 172 -2.64 -12.84 11.12
C PRO A 172 -4.01 -13.47 11.41
N ALA A 173 -4.17 -14.76 11.09
CA ALA A 173 -5.42 -15.48 11.22
C ALA A 173 -5.97 -15.39 12.65
N GLY A 174 -7.26 -15.11 12.79
CA GLY A 174 -7.89 -14.88 14.09
C GLY A 174 -7.56 -13.52 14.74
N GLY A 175 -6.89 -12.61 14.03
CA GLY A 175 -6.56 -11.27 14.52
C GLY A 175 -5.47 -11.27 15.59
N ALA A 176 -4.45 -12.13 15.46
CA ALA A 176 -3.31 -12.11 16.36
C ALA A 176 -2.57 -10.76 16.24
N THR A 177 -2.17 -10.21 17.39
CA THR A 177 -1.35 -9.01 17.46
C THR A 177 0.11 -9.35 17.17
N VAL A 178 0.92 -8.32 16.91
CA VAL A 178 2.37 -8.45 16.66
C VAL A 178 3.10 -9.22 17.79
N ASP A 179 2.73 -9.01 19.06
CA ASP A 179 3.29 -9.74 20.21
C ASP A 179 2.90 -11.23 20.25
N GLY A 180 1.81 -11.59 19.56
CA GLY A 180 1.29 -12.96 19.47
C GLY A 180 1.84 -13.75 18.28
N LEU A 181 2.67 -13.15 17.43
CA LEU A 181 3.22 -13.81 16.25
C LEU A 181 4.25 -14.88 16.64
N ALA A 182 4.15 -16.05 16.03
CA ALA A 182 5.15 -17.09 16.21
C ALA A 182 6.53 -16.64 15.67
N SER A 183 7.58 -16.88 16.46
CA SER A 183 8.98 -16.62 16.11
C SER A 183 9.75 -17.96 16.12
N PRO A 184 10.38 -18.39 15.01
CA PRO A 184 10.48 -17.68 13.74
C PRO A 184 9.23 -17.82 12.83
N GLY A 185 8.17 -18.52 13.25
CA GLY A 185 6.94 -18.75 12.47
C GLY A 185 6.87 -20.10 11.74
N PRO A 186 5.92 -20.31 10.79
CA PRO A 186 5.01 -19.30 10.25
C PRO A 186 3.72 -19.10 11.06
N THR A 187 3.24 -17.86 11.11
CA THR A 187 1.85 -17.53 11.48
C THR A 187 1.01 -17.45 10.20
N ALA A 188 -0.11 -18.18 10.14
CA ALA A 188 -0.99 -18.12 8.97
C ALA A 188 -1.68 -16.75 8.86
N LEU A 189 -1.82 -16.23 7.64
CA LEU A 189 -2.61 -15.04 7.34
C LEU A 189 -4.04 -15.43 6.93
N GLU A 190 -4.96 -14.49 7.08
CA GLU A 190 -6.27 -14.50 6.47
C GLU A 190 -6.47 -13.23 5.65
N ARG A 191 -7.17 -13.35 4.51
CA ARG A 191 -7.56 -12.19 3.70
C ARG A 191 -8.82 -11.57 4.31
N VAL A 192 -8.76 -10.29 4.66
CA VAL A 192 -9.85 -9.58 5.35
C VAL A 192 -10.50 -8.50 4.52
N GLY A 193 -9.93 -8.15 3.38
CA GLY A 193 -10.49 -7.13 2.51
C GLY A 193 -9.68 -6.94 1.24
N GLU A 194 -10.05 -5.92 0.50
CA GLU A 194 -9.30 -5.48 -0.67
C GLU A 194 -9.46 -3.98 -0.88
N VAL A 195 -8.43 -3.36 -1.46
CA VAL A 195 -8.40 -1.94 -1.80
C VAL A 195 -8.23 -1.79 -3.32
N ARG A 196 -9.05 -0.92 -3.93
CA ARG A 196 -8.95 -0.55 -5.35
C ARG A 196 -8.70 0.94 -5.48
N LEU A 197 -7.48 1.29 -5.89
CA LEU A 197 -7.11 2.68 -6.20
C LEU A 197 -7.24 2.90 -7.71
N GLY A 198 -8.07 3.88 -8.09
CA GLY A 198 -8.32 4.21 -9.49
C GLY A 198 -7.21 5.08 -10.09
N PRO A 199 -7.02 5.05 -11.42
CA PRO A 199 -6.00 5.87 -12.07
C PRO A 199 -6.22 7.36 -11.82
N THR A 200 -5.13 8.12 -11.79
CA THR A 200 -5.12 9.58 -11.62
C THR A 200 -4.32 10.25 -12.73
N THR A 201 -4.43 11.57 -12.82
CA THR A 201 -3.60 12.41 -13.71
C THR A 201 -2.41 13.01 -12.98
N THR A 202 -2.14 12.60 -11.73
CA THR A 202 -1.03 13.11 -10.93
C THR A 202 0.28 12.60 -11.57
N PRO A 203 1.23 13.49 -11.93
CA PRO A 203 2.46 13.08 -12.59
C PRO A 203 3.45 12.46 -11.60
N GLY A 204 4.20 11.46 -12.07
CA GLY A 204 5.34 10.90 -11.35
C GLY A 204 5.38 9.38 -11.34
N GLY A 205 6.32 8.83 -10.58
CA GLY A 205 6.54 7.40 -10.45
C GLY A 205 7.29 6.78 -11.64
N PRO A 206 7.89 5.59 -11.43
CA PRO A 206 8.68 4.92 -12.46
C PRO A 206 7.80 4.23 -13.51
N VAL A 207 6.49 4.16 -13.28
CA VAL A 207 5.54 3.40 -14.10
C VAL A 207 4.55 4.34 -14.80
N PRO A 208 4.73 4.63 -16.12
CA PRO A 208 3.87 5.54 -16.87
C PRO A 208 2.39 5.12 -16.92
N VAL A 209 2.11 3.83 -16.72
CA VAL A 209 0.77 3.24 -16.69
C VAL A 209 0.66 2.40 -15.42
N GLY A 210 -0.04 2.88 -14.40
CA GLY A 210 -0.24 2.18 -13.13
C GLY A 210 0.49 2.80 -11.93
N GLY A 211 1.38 3.78 -12.15
CA GLY A 211 2.05 4.51 -11.05
C GLY A 211 1.07 5.07 -10.00
N SER A 212 -0.13 5.46 -10.45
CA SER A 212 -1.18 6.02 -9.60
C SER A 212 -2.13 5.01 -8.96
N THR A 213 -1.98 3.71 -9.23
CA THR A 213 -2.89 2.64 -8.77
C THR A 213 -2.22 1.62 -7.86
N LEU A 214 -0.90 1.48 -7.94
CA LEU A 214 -0.13 0.52 -7.15
C LEU A 214 0.10 1.05 -5.74
N VAL A 215 -0.26 0.26 -4.72
CA VAL A 215 0.12 0.55 -3.33
C VAL A 215 1.62 0.31 -3.17
N THR A 216 2.31 1.27 -2.58
CA THR A 216 3.78 1.26 -2.38
C THR A 216 4.19 1.76 -1.00
N GLY A 217 3.25 1.84 -0.05
CA GLY A 217 3.53 2.21 1.33
C GLY A 217 2.26 2.38 2.16
N GLY A 218 2.36 2.14 3.47
CA GLY A 218 1.27 2.27 4.43
C GLY A 218 1.70 2.99 5.70
N ALA A 219 0.77 3.68 6.36
CA ALA A 219 1.01 4.23 7.69
C ALA A 219 -0.29 4.35 8.51
N VAL A 220 -0.16 4.33 9.83
CA VAL A 220 -1.26 4.54 10.78
C VAL A 220 -0.94 5.76 11.65
N SER A 221 -1.92 6.63 11.88
CA SER A 221 -1.76 7.77 12.78
C SER A 221 -1.49 7.31 14.21
N ALA A 222 -0.78 8.12 14.99
CA ALA A 222 -0.39 7.76 16.37
C ALA A 222 -1.58 7.39 17.28
N ASP A 223 -2.77 7.93 17.03
CA ASP A 223 -3.99 7.61 17.78
C ASP A 223 -4.78 6.40 17.24
N GLY A 224 -4.33 5.81 16.13
CA GLY A 224 -4.93 4.65 15.47
C GLY A 224 -6.17 4.94 14.62
N THR A 225 -6.51 6.20 14.37
CA THR A 225 -7.81 6.58 13.78
C THR A 225 -7.76 7.00 12.32
N VAL A 226 -6.57 7.05 11.71
CA VAL A 226 -6.39 7.34 10.29
C VAL A 226 -5.38 6.35 9.70
N ALA A 227 -5.78 5.69 8.62
CA ALA A 227 -4.87 4.93 7.78
C ALA A 227 -4.47 5.80 6.57
N ALA A 228 -3.21 5.74 6.19
CA ALA A 228 -2.72 6.26 4.91
C ALA A 228 -2.22 5.09 4.07
N LEU A 229 -2.65 5.06 2.81
CA LEU A 229 -2.01 4.27 1.76
C LEU A 229 -1.46 5.24 0.73
N ARG A 230 -0.29 4.91 0.18
CA ARG A 230 0.27 5.69 -0.93
C ARG A 230 0.45 4.83 -2.17
N THR A 231 0.42 5.53 -3.28
CA THR A 231 0.91 5.05 -4.56
C THR A 231 2.17 5.84 -4.91
N TYR A 232 2.74 5.60 -6.10
CA TYR A 232 3.87 6.40 -6.55
C TYR A 232 3.54 7.90 -6.72
N THR A 233 2.26 8.27 -6.83
CA THR A 233 1.85 9.65 -7.18
C THR A 233 0.84 10.27 -6.23
N ASP A 234 0.13 9.50 -5.41
CA ASP A 234 -0.95 10.01 -4.58
C ASP A 234 -0.95 9.35 -3.18
N VAL A 235 -1.44 10.08 -2.19
CA VAL A 235 -1.77 9.56 -0.86
C VAL A 235 -3.29 9.50 -0.69
N TYR A 236 -3.76 8.40 -0.09
CA TYR A 236 -5.15 8.12 0.23
C TYR A 236 -5.30 7.99 1.75
N LEU A 237 -6.03 8.91 2.35
CA LEU A 237 -6.30 8.97 3.78
C LEU A 237 -7.69 8.43 4.07
N TYR A 238 -7.77 7.45 4.97
CA TYR A 238 -9.00 6.81 5.41
C TYR A 238 -9.25 7.15 6.88
N SER A 239 -10.40 7.76 7.17
CA SER A 239 -10.81 8.03 8.55
C SER A 239 -11.48 6.79 9.15
N ALA A 240 -10.98 6.34 10.29
CA ALA A 240 -11.50 5.24 11.08
C ALA A 240 -11.67 5.66 12.56
N PRO A 241 -12.70 6.47 12.90
CA PRO A 241 -12.86 7.02 14.26
C PRO A 241 -13.01 5.95 15.35
N ASP A 242 -13.45 4.74 14.99
CA ASP A 242 -13.59 3.57 15.85
C ASP A 242 -12.35 2.65 15.86
N GLY A 243 -11.33 2.98 15.04
CA GLY A 243 -10.11 2.19 14.87
C GLY A 243 -10.25 1.01 13.90
N ASP A 244 -11.40 0.82 13.24
CA ASP A 244 -11.57 -0.24 12.23
C ASP A 244 -10.97 0.18 10.88
N LEU A 245 -9.66 -0.01 10.74
CA LEU A 245 -8.94 0.38 9.52
C LEU A 245 -9.36 -0.46 8.31
N VAL A 246 -9.71 -1.73 8.52
CA VAL A 246 -10.19 -2.62 7.44
C VAL A 246 -11.53 -2.13 6.94
N GLY A 247 -12.48 -1.84 7.85
CA GLY A 247 -13.76 -1.25 7.52
C GLY A 247 -13.60 0.08 6.77
N ALA A 248 -12.73 0.96 7.27
CA ALA A 248 -12.45 2.24 6.62
C ALA A 248 -11.91 2.07 5.19
N MET A 249 -10.88 1.23 4.99
CA MET A 249 -10.27 1.03 3.66
C MET A 249 -11.19 0.33 2.65
N THR A 250 -12.11 -0.52 3.12
CA THR A 250 -12.97 -1.31 2.23
C THR A 250 -14.32 -0.67 1.95
N SER A 251 -14.80 0.20 2.84
CA SER A 251 -16.18 0.69 2.83
C SER A 251 -16.32 2.21 2.71
N THR A 252 -15.23 2.97 2.76
CA THR A 252 -15.26 4.43 2.65
C THR A 252 -14.60 4.93 1.37
N THR A 253 -14.89 6.19 1.02
CA THR A 253 -14.14 6.90 -0.02
C THR A 253 -13.00 7.67 0.65
N PRO A 254 -11.73 7.40 0.33
CA PRO A 254 -10.61 8.10 0.94
C PRO A 254 -10.54 9.56 0.48
N VAL A 255 -9.94 10.39 1.33
CA VAL A 255 -9.40 11.68 0.92
C VAL A 255 -8.12 11.44 0.13
N ARG A 256 -8.02 11.99 -1.07
CA ARG A 256 -6.84 11.91 -1.92
C ARG A 256 -6.07 13.23 -1.90
N VAL A 257 -4.76 13.15 -1.73
CA VAL A 257 -3.82 14.26 -1.88
C VAL A 257 -2.74 13.86 -2.88
N ALA A 258 -2.48 14.72 -3.87
CA ALA A 258 -1.42 14.50 -4.85
C ALA A 258 -0.04 14.67 -4.20
N LEU A 259 0.89 13.75 -4.49
CA LEU A 259 2.29 13.90 -4.11
C LEU A 259 3.03 14.80 -5.12
N PRO A 260 4.12 15.46 -4.71
CA PRO A 260 5.05 16.07 -5.64
C PRO A 260 5.65 15.01 -6.57
N ASN A 261 6.10 15.42 -7.76
CA ASN A 261 6.72 14.50 -8.71
C ASN A 261 8.01 13.89 -8.11
N GLN A 262 7.95 12.60 -7.80
CA GLN A 262 9.04 11.81 -7.22
C GLN A 262 9.50 10.74 -8.22
N PRO A 263 10.81 10.41 -8.25
CA PRO A 263 11.32 9.35 -9.12
C PRO A 263 10.67 7.99 -8.84
N GLN A 264 10.63 7.61 -7.57
CA GLN A 264 10.10 6.34 -7.08
C GLN A 264 9.70 6.53 -5.61
N GLY A 265 8.52 7.11 -5.42
CA GLY A 265 8.00 7.35 -4.08
C GLY A 265 7.53 6.03 -3.47
N GLU A 266 8.02 5.71 -2.26
CA GLU A 266 7.71 4.47 -1.51
C GLU A 266 7.39 4.72 -0.01
N ALA A 267 8.18 5.53 0.69
CA ALA A 267 7.98 5.79 2.12
C ALA A 267 6.83 6.76 2.50
N ILE A 268 6.06 6.46 3.57
CA ILE A 268 5.25 7.42 4.35
C ILE A 268 5.29 7.13 5.86
N ALA A 269 5.14 8.16 6.70
CA ALA A 269 4.98 7.99 8.15
C ALA A 269 4.18 9.15 8.76
N PHE A 270 3.30 8.87 9.72
CA PHE A 270 2.64 9.93 10.49
C PHE A 270 3.56 10.45 11.59
N THR A 271 3.56 11.77 11.78
CA THR A 271 4.10 12.39 12.99
C THR A 271 3.14 12.23 14.17
N PRO A 272 3.61 12.36 15.42
CA PRO A 272 2.72 12.33 16.60
C PRO A 272 1.60 13.37 16.57
N ASP A 273 1.85 14.52 15.93
CA ASP A 273 0.89 15.63 15.81
C ASP A 273 -0.11 15.42 14.65
N GLY A 274 0.05 14.35 13.87
CA GLY A 274 -0.87 14.00 12.79
C GLY A 274 -0.57 14.65 11.44
N ASP A 275 0.65 15.15 11.24
CA ASP A 275 1.21 15.43 9.91
C ASP A 275 1.64 14.12 9.24
N LEU A 276 1.77 14.10 7.92
CA LEU A 276 2.24 12.93 7.17
C LEU A 276 3.53 13.25 6.42
N LEU A 277 4.60 12.52 6.72
CA LEU A 277 5.84 12.56 5.94
C LEU A 277 5.74 11.62 4.74
N ALA A 278 6.39 11.98 3.63
CA ALA A 278 6.53 11.12 2.46
C ALA A 278 7.97 11.17 1.89
N GLY A 279 8.51 10.01 1.54
CA GLY A 279 9.85 9.81 0.99
C GLY A 279 9.84 9.17 -0.40
N SER A 280 11.00 9.15 -1.03
CA SER A 280 11.22 8.55 -2.35
C SER A 280 12.67 8.10 -2.47
N GLU A 281 12.88 7.04 -3.23
CA GLU A 281 14.20 6.64 -3.69
C GLU A 281 14.75 7.63 -4.72
N ALA A 282 16.07 7.63 -4.84
CA ALA A 282 16.79 8.44 -5.81
C ALA A 282 16.68 7.91 -7.24
N ALA A 283 16.43 6.60 -7.43
CA ALA A 283 16.40 5.94 -8.74
C ALA A 283 17.63 6.27 -9.62
N GLY A 284 18.83 6.27 -9.00
CA GLY A 284 20.10 6.66 -9.64
C GLY A 284 20.30 8.17 -9.85
N GLY A 285 19.38 9.00 -9.36
CA GLY A 285 19.43 10.46 -9.38
C GLY A 285 20.04 11.07 -8.10
N LYS A 286 19.64 12.31 -7.81
CA LYS A 286 19.94 12.96 -6.51
C LYS A 286 18.94 12.50 -5.46
N LEU A 287 19.37 12.43 -4.20
CA LEU A 287 18.47 12.17 -3.07
C LEU A 287 17.27 13.12 -3.10
N PRO A 288 16.03 12.58 -3.18
CA PRO A 288 14.82 13.39 -3.12
C PRO A 288 14.63 14.00 -1.72
N PRO A 289 13.94 15.15 -1.63
CA PRO A 289 13.50 15.67 -0.34
C PRO A 289 12.47 14.78 0.35
N ILE A 290 12.53 14.73 1.68
CA ILE A 290 11.39 14.31 2.50
C ILE A 290 10.33 15.41 2.44
N GLN A 291 9.11 15.02 2.15
CA GLN A 291 7.94 15.88 2.04
C GLN A 291 7.08 15.78 3.30
N ILE A 292 6.32 16.82 3.61
CA ILE A 292 5.35 16.86 4.71
C ILE A 292 4.01 17.39 4.24
N LEU A 293 2.93 16.68 4.58
CA LEU A 293 1.55 17.15 4.50
C LEU A 293 1.08 17.49 5.91
N ARG A 294 0.90 18.79 6.17
CA ARG A 294 0.45 19.28 7.48
C ARG A 294 -1.03 19.00 7.71
N GLY A 295 -1.39 18.65 8.94
CA GLY A 295 -2.77 18.41 9.36
C GLY A 295 -3.42 17.22 8.62
N ALA A 296 -2.63 16.23 8.20
CA ALA A 296 -3.12 15.10 7.40
C ALA A 296 -4.26 14.33 8.13
N THR A 297 -4.15 14.13 9.44
CA THR A 297 -5.21 13.45 10.19
C THR A 297 -6.49 14.28 10.31
N GLU A 298 -6.38 15.60 10.44
CA GLU A 298 -7.52 16.53 10.49
C GLU A 298 -8.21 16.60 9.13
N LEU A 299 -7.43 16.61 8.05
CA LEU A 299 -7.91 16.55 6.68
C LEU A 299 -8.74 15.28 6.43
N ALA A 300 -8.23 14.12 6.85
CA ALA A 300 -8.94 12.84 6.71
C ALA A 300 -10.31 12.85 7.43
N ARG A 301 -10.37 13.41 8.64
CA ARG A 301 -11.58 13.44 9.48
C ARG A 301 -12.62 14.45 8.99
N SER A 302 -12.19 15.63 8.52
CA SER A 302 -13.09 16.70 8.10
C SER A 302 -13.73 16.43 6.74
N GLU A 303 -12.95 16.01 5.76
CA GLU A 303 -13.43 15.75 4.39
C GLU A 303 -14.04 14.34 4.24
N GLY A 304 -13.61 13.38 5.07
CA GLY A 304 -14.24 12.05 5.13
C GLY A 304 -15.68 12.08 5.64
N GLN A 305 -16.04 13.08 6.46
CA GLN A 305 -17.40 13.24 6.98
C GLN A 305 -18.33 14.01 6.02
N SER A 306 -17.81 14.93 5.20
CA SER A 306 -18.64 15.76 4.31
C SER A 306 -19.28 14.97 3.16
N THR A 307 -18.71 13.81 2.82
CA THR A 307 -19.13 12.96 1.70
C THR A 307 -20.12 11.86 2.09
N GLY A 308 -20.46 11.73 3.39
CA GLY A 308 -21.30 10.67 3.95
C GLY A 308 -22.83 10.87 3.89
N SER A 309 -23.36 11.89 3.19
CA SER A 309 -24.82 12.07 3.05
C SER A 309 -25.21 12.78 1.76
N VAL A 310 -25.38 12.03 0.68
CA VAL A 310 -26.23 12.47 -0.43
C VAL A 310 -27.18 11.34 -0.82
N THR A 311 -28.34 11.30 -0.17
CA THR A 311 -29.46 10.46 -0.61
C THR A 311 -30.07 11.10 -1.86
N LEU A 312 -29.68 10.64 -3.06
CA LEU A 312 -30.28 11.10 -4.31
C LEU A 312 -31.72 10.54 -4.44
N SER A 313 -32.71 11.31 -3.98
CA SER A 313 -34.09 11.11 -4.39
C SER A 313 -34.29 11.68 -5.79
N ALA A 314 -34.17 10.84 -6.82
CA ALA A 314 -34.52 11.22 -8.18
C ALA A 314 -36.02 11.00 -8.42
N SER A 315 -36.79 12.08 -8.40
CA SER A 315 -38.16 12.09 -8.93
C SER A 315 -38.12 12.04 -10.47
N VAL A 316 -38.55 10.91 -11.03
CA VAL A 316 -38.66 10.70 -12.49
C VAL A 316 -39.84 11.48 -13.04
N GLN A 317 -39.58 12.40 -13.98
CA GLN A 317 -40.61 13.01 -14.81
C GLN A 317 -40.44 12.54 -16.25
N GLN A 318 -41.35 11.68 -16.69
CA GLN A 318 -41.42 11.16 -18.07
C GLN A 318 -41.97 12.22 -19.03
N SER A 319 -41.36 12.31 -20.21
CA SER A 319 -42.01 12.79 -21.45
C SER A 319 -41.67 11.83 -22.62
N PRO A 320 -42.62 11.53 -23.52
CA PRO A 320 -42.47 10.45 -24.50
C PRO A 320 -42.15 10.89 -25.95
N GLY A 321 -41.57 9.95 -26.71
CA GLY A 321 -41.51 9.93 -28.19
C GLY A 321 -40.26 10.63 -28.74
N GLU A 322 -39.42 10.04 -29.59
CA GLU A 322 -39.72 9.39 -30.87
C GLU A 322 -38.47 8.66 -31.41
N SER A 323 -38.66 7.60 -32.18
CA SER A 323 -37.65 6.91 -33.02
C SER A 323 -38.44 6.38 -34.24
N PRO A 324 -37.87 6.26 -35.46
CA PRO A 324 -36.68 5.41 -35.64
C PRO A 324 -35.73 5.74 -36.82
N GLY A 325 -34.54 5.13 -36.76
CA GLY A 325 -33.94 4.46 -37.93
C GLY A 325 -32.58 5.00 -38.41
N ALA A 326 -31.51 4.21 -38.19
CA ALA A 326 -30.47 3.94 -39.20
C ALA A 326 -29.49 2.85 -38.73
N THR A 327 -29.40 1.80 -39.55
CA THR A 327 -28.38 0.74 -39.78
C THR A 327 -27.12 0.60 -38.90
N PRO A 328 -26.68 -0.65 -38.60
CA PRO A 328 -25.48 -0.93 -37.82
C PRO A 328 -24.21 -0.86 -38.67
N SER A 329 -23.26 0.01 -38.31
CA SER A 329 -21.88 -0.02 -38.80
C SER A 329 -21.04 -0.94 -37.92
N ARG A 330 -20.46 -1.97 -38.55
CA ARG A 330 -19.55 -2.94 -37.94
C ARG A 330 -18.19 -2.28 -37.71
N TRP A 331 -17.84 -2.04 -36.45
CA TRP A 331 -16.47 -1.77 -36.05
C TRP A 331 -15.82 -3.07 -35.61
N THR A 332 -14.93 -3.58 -36.45
CA THR A 332 -14.00 -4.66 -36.13
C THR A 332 -12.96 -4.13 -35.14
N VAL A 333 -12.94 -4.68 -33.94
CA VAL A 333 -11.88 -4.47 -32.95
C VAL A 333 -10.69 -5.35 -33.35
N PRO A 334 -9.50 -4.82 -33.66
CA PRO A 334 -8.32 -5.66 -33.76
C PRO A 334 -7.92 -6.14 -32.36
N VAL A 335 -7.89 -7.46 -32.19
CA VAL A 335 -7.27 -8.12 -31.04
C VAL A 335 -5.77 -7.85 -31.11
N LEU A 336 -5.27 -6.96 -30.25
CA LEU A 336 -3.85 -6.84 -29.97
C LEU A 336 -3.46 -7.88 -28.91
N ALA A 337 -2.94 -9.00 -29.38
CA ALA A 337 -2.11 -9.88 -28.59
C ALA A 337 -0.71 -9.26 -28.51
N LEU A 338 -0.40 -8.64 -27.38
CA LEU A 338 0.96 -8.34 -26.91
C LEU A 338 1.00 -8.96 -25.51
N GLY A 339 1.66 -10.10 -25.30
CA GLY A 339 3.10 -10.22 -25.46
C GLY A 339 3.74 -9.78 -24.15
N GLY A 340 3.52 -10.54 -23.07
CA GLY A 340 4.19 -10.31 -21.80
C GLY A 340 5.68 -10.56 -21.95
N THR A 341 6.49 -9.58 -21.53
CA THR A 341 7.85 -9.73 -20.98
C THR A 341 8.45 -8.33 -20.77
N ALA A 342 9.27 -8.21 -19.71
CA ALA A 342 10.14 -7.09 -19.35
C ALA A 342 9.57 -5.99 -18.43
N ALA A 343 9.33 -6.34 -17.16
CA ALA A 343 9.61 -5.47 -16.02
C ALA A 343 10.13 -6.37 -14.90
N GLY A 344 11.45 -6.39 -14.70
CA GLY A 344 12.11 -7.31 -13.75
C GLY A 344 13.61 -7.51 -14.00
N LEU A 345 14.30 -6.52 -14.57
CA LEU A 345 15.73 -6.64 -14.93
C LEU A 345 16.62 -5.52 -14.40
N ALA A 346 16.14 -4.67 -13.49
CA ALA A 346 16.98 -3.60 -12.92
C ALA A 346 17.69 -3.97 -11.60
N THR A 347 17.11 -4.83 -10.75
CA THR A 347 17.69 -5.13 -9.43
C THR A 347 18.75 -6.25 -9.43
N PHE A 348 18.75 -7.15 -10.42
CA PHE A 348 19.65 -8.32 -10.44
C PHE A 348 21.12 -8.03 -10.83
N TRP A 349 21.43 -6.89 -11.47
CA TRP A 349 22.81 -6.62 -11.94
C TRP A 349 23.72 -5.96 -10.90
N SER A 350 23.16 -5.42 -9.82
CA SER A 350 23.93 -4.76 -8.75
C SER A 350 24.49 -5.76 -7.73
N VAL A 351 23.80 -6.88 -7.50
CA VAL A 351 24.16 -7.90 -6.50
C VAL A 351 25.42 -8.70 -6.88
N ARG A 352 25.69 -8.91 -8.18
CA ARG A 352 26.82 -9.79 -8.61
C ARG A 352 28.16 -9.07 -8.73
N ARG A 353 28.20 -7.73 -8.81
CA ARG A 353 29.47 -6.99 -8.97
C ARG A 353 30.20 -6.69 -7.66
N ARG A 354 29.52 -6.70 -6.51
CA ARG A 354 30.17 -6.42 -5.21
C ARG A 354 30.74 -7.65 -4.50
N SER A 355 30.30 -8.88 -4.81
CA SER A 355 30.91 -10.08 -4.21
C SER A 355 32.24 -10.52 -4.86
N GLN A 356 32.58 -9.98 -6.03
CA GLN A 356 33.85 -10.30 -6.71
C GLN A 356 34.99 -9.29 -6.48
N SER A 357 34.77 -8.17 -5.79
CA SER A 357 35.82 -7.17 -5.54
C SER A 357 36.45 -7.22 -4.14
N LYS A 358 36.01 -8.12 -3.25
CA LYS A 358 36.59 -8.34 -1.90
C LYS A 358 37.27 -9.69 -1.74
N GLY A 359 38.04 -10.09 -2.75
CA GLY A 359 38.98 -11.18 -2.61
C GLY A 359 40.23 -10.85 -3.37
N HIS A 360 41.13 -10.08 -2.76
CA HIS A 360 42.60 -10.10 -2.85
C HIS A 360 43.16 -9.34 -1.64
#